data_AF-A0A2N3C4J0-F1
#
_entry.id   AF-A0A2N3C4J0-F1
#
_cell.length_a   1.000
_cell.length_b   1.000
_cell.length_c   1.000
_cell.angle_alpha   90.00
_cell.angle_beta   90.00
_cell.angle_gamma   90.00
#
_symmetry.space_group_name_H-M   'P 1'
#
loop_
_entity.id
_entity.type
_entity.pdbx_description
1 polymer ?
#
loop_
_entity_poly.entity_id
_entity_poly.type
_entity_poly.pdbx_seq_one_letter_code
_entity_poly.pdbx_strand_id
1 'polypeptide(L)'
;MTPIGARLEIELDDEYHRMQNEWFFKWHHIGGCKAAEIESFRGKPITYAGIKFSDTARLVYWDTIQHYLRKKIASTFEEVEHKLPAYPINVRRNSIKEAADLISIFAARIRAAATEKDRILRGDGLNFPSAFDAGHWDGCHRSDIDGYADALLASFCDENASAQSRTSRLKKWYDDNQFWVNTLGIVIGLASLLATVL
;
A
#
# COMPACT_ATOMS: atom_id res chain seq x y z
N MET A 1 -0.44 11.63 -20.34
CA MET A 1 0.32 10.53 -19.73
C MET A 1 1.80 10.83 -19.82
N THR A 2 2.44 10.99 -18.67
CA THR A 2 3.88 11.19 -18.51
C THR A 2 4.62 9.84 -18.54
N PRO A 3 5.94 9.83 -18.79
CA PRO A 3 6.72 8.59 -18.75
C PRO A 3 6.66 7.87 -17.39
N ILE A 4 6.63 8.63 -16.29
CA ILE A 4 6.45 8.07 -14.93
C ILE A 4 5.06 7.44 -14.80
N GLY A 5 4.01 8.17 -15.20
CA GLY A 5 2.62 7.68 -15.11
C GLY A 5 2.40 6.39 -15.92
N ALA A 6 2.90 6.33 -17.15
CA ALA A 6 2.75 5.15 -18.00
C ALA A 6 3.42 3.90 -17.40
N ARG A 7 4.61 4.05 -16.82
CA ARG A 7 5.31 2.95 -16.18
C ARG A 7 4.60 2.51 -14.90
N LEU A 8 4.12 3.47 -14.12
CA LEU A 8 3.42 3.23 -12.88
C LEU A 8 2.09 2.49 -13.11
N GLU A 9 1.35 2.84 -14.16
CA GLU A 9 0.10 2.15 -14.52
C GLU A 9 0.33 0.65 -14.73
N ILE A 10 1.35 0.29 -15.51
CA ILE A 10 1.74 -1.10 -15.76
C ILE A 10 2.16 -1.79 -14.45
N GLU A 11 3.04 -1.15 -13.67
CA GLU A 11 3.53 -1.69 -12.39
C GLU A 11 2.38 -1.96 -11.40
N LEU A 12 1.36 -1.09 -11.33
CA LEU A 12 0.20 -1.25 -10.44
C LEU A 12 -0.79 -2.30 -10.95
N ASP A 13 -0.95 -2.44 -12.26
CA ASP A 13 -1.83 -3.47 -12.82
C ASP A 13 -1.22 -4.87 -12.67
N ASP A 14 0.08 -5.03 -12.91
CA ASP A 14 0.82 -6.27 -12.65
C ASP A 14 0.74 -6.64 -11.18
N GLU A 15 0.92 -5.68 -10.28
CA GLU A 15 0.83 -5.91 -8.85
C GLU A 15 -0.59 -6.31 -8.41
N TYR A 16 -1.63 -5.72 -9.01
CA TYR A 16 -3.00 -6.14 -8.77
C TYR A 16 -3.23 -7.59 -9.19
N HIS A 17 -2.75 -7.99 -10.37
CA HIS A 17 -2.84 -9.37 -10.84
C HIS A 17 -2.08 -10.34 -9.94
N ARG A 18 -0.88 -9.97 -9.48
CA ARG A 18 -0.12 -10.75 -8.50
C ARG A 18 -0.93 -10.94 -7.21
N MET A 19 -1.53 -9.88 -6.68
CA MET A 19 -2.38 -9.98 -5.48
C MET A 19 -3.59 -10.90 -5.67
N GLN A 20 -4.24 -10.87 -6.84
CA GLN A 20 -5.35 -11.79 -7.16
C GLN A 20 -4.90 -13.25 -7.20
N ASN A 21 -3.82 -13.52 -7.91
CA ASN A 21 -3.38 -14.88 -8.23
C ASN A 21 -2.59 -15.54 -7.11
N GLU A 22 -1.90 -14.75 -6.28
CA GLU A 22 -1.04 -15.27 -5.22
C GLU A 22 -1.68 -15.05 -3.86
N TRP A 23 -1.88 -13.80 -3.45
CA TRP A 23 -2.24 -13.48 -2.07
C TRP A 23 -3.70 -13.84 -1.77
N PHE A 24 -4.65 -13.31 -2.54
CA PHE A 24 -6.07 -13.60 -2.37
C PHE A 24 -6.41 -15.06 -2.66
N PHE A 25 -5.64 -15.73 -3.54
CA PHE A 25 -5.82 -17.15 -3.83
C PHE A 25 -5.46 -18.03 -2.63
N LYS A 26 -4.31 -17.77 -1.98
CA LYS A 26 -3.83 -18.57 -0.83
C LYS A 26 -4.84 -18.62 0.33
N TRP A 27 -5.60 -17.55 0.55
CA TRP A 27 -6.63 -17.52 1.60
C TRP A 27 -7.75 -18.55 1.41
N HIS A 28 -8.01 -19.01 0.18
CA HIS A 28 -8.98 -20.11 -0.05
C HIS A 28 -8.52 -21.44 0.52
N HIS A 29 -7.21 -21.62 0.74
CA HIS A 29 -6.63 -22.90 1.10
C HIS A 29 -6.41 -23.08 2.60
N ILE A 30 -6.73 -22.08 3.44
CA ILE A 30 -6.47 -22.15 4.89
C ILE A 30 -7.23 -23.27 5.61
N GLY A 31 -8.38 -23.68 5.04
CA GLY A 31 -9.21 -24.79 5.54
C GLY A 31 -8.78 -26.18 5.04
N GLY A 32 -7.78 -26.25 4.15
CA GLY A 32 -7.26 -27.50 3.62
C GLY A 32 -6.32 -28.23 4.58
N CYS A 33 -6.03 -29.50 4.29
CA CYS A 33 -5.11 -30.32 5.08
C CYS A 33 -3.64 -29.90 4.95
N LYS A 34 -3.28 -29.17 3.88
CA LYS A 34 -1.94 -28.63 3.68
C LYS A 34 -1.89 -27.21 4.23
N ALA A 35 -0.77 -26.88 4.88
CA ALA A 35 -0.55 -25.53 5.37
C ALA A 35 -0.48 -24.53 4.21
N ALA A 36 -1.29 -23.48 4.27
CA ALA A 36 -1.23 -22.33 3.41
C ALA A 36 -0.26 -21.31 4.01
N GLU A 37 0.79 -20.96 3.26
CA GLU A 37 1.75 -19.92 3.62
C GLU A 37 1.41 -18.60 2.93
N ILE A 38 0.83 -17.70 3.71
CA ILE A 38 0.33 -16.40 3.27
C ILE A 38 1.35 -15.32 3.63
N GLU A 39 1.63 -14.42 2.69
CA GLU A 39 2.51 -13.29 2.95
C GLU A 39 1.86 -12.32 3.94
N SER A 40 2.58 -11.96 5.01
CA SER A 40 2.09 -10.98 6.00
C SER A 40 2.46 -9.54 5.65
N PHE A 41 3.38 -9.34 4.70
CA PHE A 41 4.04 -8.07 4.37
C PHE A 41 4.83 -7.42 5.52
N ARG A 42 4.91 -8.11 6.66
CA ARG A 42 5.65 -7.76 7.89
C ARG A 42 6.92 -8.61 8.10
N GLY A 43 7.32 -9.38 7.09
CA GLY A 43 8.58 -10.15 7.06
C GLY A 43 8.43 -11.66 7.32
N LYS A 44 7.61 -12.07 8.30
CA LYS A 44 7.33 -13.51 8.53
C LYS A 44 5.98 -13.92 7.93
N PRO A 45 5.88 -15.03 7.17
CA PRO A 45 4.61 -15.48 6.62
C PRO A 45 3.63 -15.91 7.72
N ILE A 46 2.34 -15.81 7.41
CA ILE A 46 1.24 -16.37 8.19
C ILE A 46 1.03 -17.80 7.71
N THR A 47 0.99 -18.77 8.63
CA THR A 47 0.77 -20.17 8.31
C THR A 47 -0.54 -20.65 8.90
N TYR A 48 -1.44 -21.16 8.07
CA TYR A 48 -2.71 -21.73 8.49
C TYR A 48 -2.95 -23.10 7.87
N ALA A 49 -3.54 -24.03 8.62
CA ALA A 49 -3.91 -25.35 8.13
C ALA A 49 -5.18 -25.83 8.84
N GLY A 50 -6.15 -26.35 8.09
CA GLY A 50 -7.37 -26.96 8.62
C GLY A 50 -8.28 -26.02 9.44
N ILE A 51 -8.14 -24.70 9.30
CA ILE A 51 -8.97 -23.74 10.02
C ILE A 51 -10.05 -23.13 9.14
N LYS A 52 -11.23 -22.90 9.72
CA LYS A 52 -12.28 -22.13 9.07
C LYS A 52 -11.92 -20.65 9.06
N PHE A 53 -12.31 -19.96 7.98
CA PHE A 53 -12.24 -18.50 7.93
C PHE A 53 -13.31 -17.88 8.85
N SER A 54 -12.92 -17.58 10.08
CA SER A 54 -13.78 -16.99 11.12
C SER A 54 -12.94 -16.24 12.16
N ASP A 55 -13.58 -15.28 12.85
CA ASP A 55 -13.03 -14.53 13.98
C ASP A 55 -11.59 -14.08 13.76
N THR A 56 -10.63 -14.73 14.44
CA THR A 56 -9.20 -14.41 14.37
C THR A 56 -8.63 -14.45 12.97
N ALA A 57 -8.97 -15.46 12.14
CA ALA A 57 -8.44 -15.55 10.78
C ALA A 57 -8.92 -14.38 9.91
N ARG A 58 -10.16 -13.94 10.14
CA ARG A 58 -10.74 -12.78 9.47
C ARG A 58 -10.09 -11.48 9.94
N LEU A 59 -9.80 -11.33 11.24
CA LEU A 59 -9.07 -10.17 11.75
C LEU A 59 -7.66 -10.08 11.14
N VAL A 60 -6.93 -11.19 11.10
CA VAL A 60 -5.59 -11.26 10.50
C VAL A 60 -5.64 -10.95 9.00
N TYR A 61 -6.64 -11.46 8.29
CA TYR A 61 -6.87 -11.15 6.88
C TYR A 61 -6.97 -9.64 6.65
N TRP A 62 -7.88 -8.99 7.38
CA TRP A 62 -8.12 -7.56 7.24
C TRP A 62 -6.90 -6.74 7.64
N ASP A 63 -6.27 -7.02 8.78
CA ASP A 63 -5.06 -6.30 9.21
C ASP A 63 -3.94 -6.41 8.16
N THR A 64 -3.75 -7.59 7.59
CA THR A 64 -2.67 -7.86 6.64
C THR A 64 -2.87 -7.09 5.34
N ILE A 65 -4.08 -7.10 4.76
CA ILE A 65 -4.33 -6.38 3.49
C ILE A 65 -4.30 -4.86 3.66
N GLN A 66 -4.75 -4.36 4.82
CA GLN A 66 -4.66 -2.94 5.16
C GLN A 66 -3.20 -2.50 5.28
N HIS A 67 -2.38 -3.30 5.99
CA HIS A 67 -0.96 -3.03 6.12
C HIS A 67 -0.24 -3.04 4.77
N TYR A 68 -0.51 -4.05 3.94
CA TYR A 68 -0.01 -4.14 2.57
C TYR A 68 -0.32 -2.88 1.78
N LEU A 69 -1.60 -2.49 1.71
CA LEU A 69 -2.01 -1.40 0.84
C LEU A 69 -1.37 -0.09 1.27
N ARG A 70 -1.34 0.18 2.58
CA ARG A 70 -0.67 1.37 3.13
C ARG A 70 0.80 1.40 2.77
N LYS A 71 1.50 0.29 2.97
CA LYS A 71 2.93 0.16 2.63
C LYS A 71 3.18 0.36 1.14
N LYS A 72 2.33 -0.23 0.29
CA LYS A 72 2.46 -0.13 -1.17
C LYS A 72 2.27 1.30 -1.65
N ILE A 73 1.22 2.00 -1.18
CA ILE A 73 0.97 3.42 -1.50
C ILE A 73 2.20 4.27 -1.15
N ALA A 74 2.72 4.13 0.08
CA ALA A 74 3.89 4.88 0.52
C ALA A 74 5.12 4.60 -0.36
N SER A 75 5.45 3.32 -0.58
CA SER A 75 6.60 2.95 -1.43
C SER A 75 6.46 3.46 -2.87
N THR A 76 5.24 3.46 -3.41
CA THR A 76 4.99 3.94 -4.77
C THR A 76 5.20 5.44 -4.88
N PHE A 77 4.77 6.22 -3.88
CA PHE A 77 5.06 7.65 -3.84
C PHE A 77 6.56 7.94 -3.67
N GLU A 78 7.27 7.19 -2.83
CA GLU A 78 8.74 7.31 -2.68
C GLU A 78 9.46 7.05 -4.00
N GLU A 79 9.04 6.04 -4.76
CA GLU A 79 9.60 5.75 -6.08
C GLU A 79 9.31 6.85 -7.10
N VAL A 80 8.11 7.44 -7.07
CA VAL A 80 7.77 8.59 -7.91
C VAL A 80 8.67 9.76 -7.53
N GLU A 81 8.75 10.09 -6.24
CA GLU A 81 9.59 11.16 -5.69
C GLU A 81 11.05 11.04 -6.15
N HIS A 82 11.64 9.85 -6.07
CA HIS A 82 13.00 9.61 -6.51
C HIS A 82 13.23 9.91 -8.00
N LYS A 83 12.21 9.74 -8.85
CA LYS A 83 12.29 9.96 -10.30
C LYS A 83 12.04 11.42 -10.69
N LEU A 84 11.30 12.18 -9.88
CA LEU A 84 10.88 13.56 -10.22
C LEU A 84 12.04 14.51 -10.58
N PRO A 85 13.20 14.52 -9.88
CA PRO A 85 14.28 15.47 -10.16
C PRO A 85 14.78 15.45 -11.62
N ALA A 86 14.70 14.28 -12.28
CA ALA A 86 15.19 14.09 -13.65
C ALA A 86 14.32 14.80 -14.72
N TYR A 87 13.15 15.32 -14.36
CA TYR A 87 12.18 15.89 -15.31
C TYR A 87 11.98 17.40 -15.09
N PRO A 88 11.53 18.15 -16.11
CA PRO A 88 11.16 19.56 -15.96
C PRO A 88 9.88 19.74 -15.14
N ILE A 89 9.67 20.94 -14.57
CA ILE A 89 8.63 21.23 -13.58
C ILE A 89 7.20 20.91 -14.04
N ASN A 90 6.88 21.16 -15.31
CA ASN A 90 5.58 20.85 -15.91
C ASN A 90 5.33 19.33 -15.96
N VAL A 91 6.37 18.56 -16.30
CA VAL A 91 6.29 17.09 -16.31
C VAL A 91 6.17 16.56 -14.89
N ARG A 92 6.95 17.07 -13.93
CA ARG A 92 6.84 16.69 -12.51
C ARG A 92 5.41 16.87 -11.99
N ARG A 93 4.83 18.05 -12.20
CA ARG A 93 3.46 18.39 -11.76
C ARG A 93 2.44 17.40 -12.32
N ASN A 94 2.52 17.10 -13.61
CA ASN A 94 1.60 16.16 -14.24
C ASN A 94 1.83 14.74 -13.75
N SER A 95 3.08 14.31 -13.59
CA SER A 95 3.42 12.98 -13.06
C SER A 95 2.91 12.75 -11.65
N ILE A 96 2.98 13.76 -10.76
CA ILE A 96 2.46 13.64 -9.40
C ILE A 96 0.94 13.46 -9.39
N LYS A 97 0.21 14.26 -10.19
CA LYS A 97 -1.25 14.16 -10.31
C LYS A 97 -1.68 12.83 -10.90
N GLU A 98 -1.05 12.43 -12.01
CA GLU A 98 -1.30 11.13 -12.64
C GLU A 98 -1.01 9.97 -11.67
N ALA A 99 0.07 10.05 -10.89
CA ALA A 99 0.39 9.04 -9.89
C ALA A 99 -0.69 8.95 -8.80
N ALA A 100 -1.16 10.09 -8.27
CA ALA A 100 -2.21 10.11 -7.26
C ALA A 100 -3.51 9.46 -7.76
N ASP A 101 -3.90 9.73 -9.00
CA ASP A 101 -5.07 9.12 -9.63
C ASP A 101 -4.90 7.61 -9.80
N LEU A 102 -3.77 7.17 -10.34
CA LEU A 102 -3.47 5.75 -10.56
C LEU A 102 -3.42 4.96 -9.23
N ILE A 103 -2.75 5.51 -8.21
CA ILE A 103 -2.66 4.91 -6.87
C ILE A 103 -4.04 4.83 -6.22
N SER A 104 -4.89 5.85 -6.40
CA SER A 104 -6.26 5.85 -5.88
C SER A 104 -7.13 4.77 -6.52
N ILE A 105 -7.01 4.60 -7.85
CA ILE A 105 -7.72 3.55 -8.59
C ILE A 105 -7.24 2.17 -8.12
N PHE A 106 -5.93 1.98 -8.00
CA PHE A 106 -5.35 0.74 -7.49
C PHE A 106 -5.83 0.41 -6.08
N ALA A 107 -5.82 1.39 -5.17
CA ALA A 107 -6.31 1.23 -3.80
C ALA A 107 -7.78 0.82 -3.77
N ALA A 108 -8.63 1.48 -4.57
CA ALA A 108 -10.04 1.12 -4.68
C ALA A 108 -10.24 -0.32 -5.20
N ARG A 109 -9.45 -0.75 -6.20
CA ARG A 109 -9.48 -2.12 -6.74
C ARG A 109 -9.11 -3.15 -5.68
N ILE A 110 -8.04 -2.92 -4.92
CA ILE A 110 -7.61 -3.82 -3.84
C ILE A 110 -8.68 -3.92 -2.75
N ARG A 111 -9.29 -2.79 -2.34
CA ARG A 111 -10.35 -2.78 -1.32
C ARG A 111 -11.60 -3.54 -1.77
N ALA A 112 -12.01 -3.35 -3.02
CA ALA A 112 -13.14 -4.08 -3.61
C ALA A 112 -12.84 -5.59 -3.65
N ALA A 113 -11.65 -5.98 -4.11
CA ALA A 113 -11.23 -7.36 -4.12
C ALA A 113 -11.16 -7.98 -2.72
N ALA A 114 -10.69 -7.22 -1.73
CA ALA A 114 -10.61 -7.69 -0.36
C ALA A 114 -12.01 -7.94 0.24
N THR A 115 -12.93 -7.02 -0.01
CA THR A 115 -14.33 -7.12 0.41
C THR A 115 -15.01 -8.33 -0.22
N GLU A 116 -14.80 -8.54 -1.52
CA GLU A 116 -15.38 -9.68 -2.22
C GLU A 116 -14.77 -11.00 -1.75
N LYS A 117 -13.46 -11.03 -1.51
CA LYS A 117 -12.80 -12.23 -1.00
C LYS A 117 -13.27 -12.58 0.42
N ASP A 118 -13.40 -11.60 1.33
CA ASP A 118 -14.00 -11.82 2.66
C ASP A 118 -15.42 -12.39 2.55
N ARG A 119 -16.23 -11.85 1.62
CA ARG A 119 -17.59 -12.36 1.36
C ARG A 119 -17.58 -13.82 0.93
N ILE A 120 -16.70 -14.18 -0.01
CA ILE A 120 -16.57 -15.56 -0.51
C ILE A 120 -16.08 -16.50 0.59
N LEU A 121 -15.05 -16.12 1.34
CA LEU A 121 -14.45 -16.95 2.39
C LEU A 121 -15.40 -17.21 3.57
N ARG A 122 -16.36 -16.30 3.81
CA ARG A 122 -17.43 -16.51 4.80
C ARG A 122 -18.58 -17.39 4.31
N GLY A 123 -18.67 -17.64 3.01
CA GLY A 123 -19.70 -18.50 2.43
C GLY A 123 -19.38 -20.00 2.55
N ASP A 124 -20.36 -20.82 2.22
CA ASP A 124 -20.25 -22.29 2.18
C ASP A 124 -20.10 -22.85 0.74
N GLY A 125 -19.95 -21.96 -0.25
CA GLY A 125 -19.88 -22.29 -1.67
C GLY A 125 -21.23 -22.24 -2.40
N LEU A 126 -22.35 -22.23 -1.68
CA LEU A 126 -23.71 -22.11 -2.23
C LEU A 126 -24.39 -20.83 -1.76
N ASN A 127 -24.19 -20.47 -0.49
CA ASN A 127 -24.73 -19.31 0.18
C ASN A 127 -23.58 -18.40 0.61
N PHE A 128 -23.68 -17.14 0.22
CA PHE A 128 -22.70 -16.11 0.59
C PHE A 128 -23.41 -14.96 1.27
N PRO A 129 -22.85 -14.42 2.38
CA PRO A 129 -23.40 -13.24 3.02
C PRO A 129 -23.28 -12.01 2.10
N SER A 130 -23.89 -10.89 2.50
CA SER A 130 -23.66 -9.62 1.83
C SER A 130 -22.20 -9.18 1.94
N ALA A 131 -21.72 -8.48 0.90
CA ALA A 131 -20.44 -7.79 0.94
C ALA A 131 -20.43 -6.78 2.09
N PHE A 132 -19.34 -6.77 2.85
CA PHE A 132 -19.15 -5.83 3.96
C PHE A 132 -17.67 -5.47 4.04
N ASP A 133 -17.35 -4.20 3.82
CA ASP A 133 -16.00 -3.67 3.98
C ASP A 133 -15.72 -3.51 5.48
N ALA A 134 -14.92 -4.42 6.04
CA ALA A 134 -14.50 -4.38 7.44
C ALA A 134 -13.12 -3.73 7.62
N GLY A 135 -12.53 -3.17 6.56
CA GLY A 135 -11.23 -2.54 6.61
C GLY A 135 -11.26 -1.14 7.23
N HIS A 136 -10.22 -0.82 8.00
CA HIS A 136 -9.89 0.52 8.49
C HIS A 136 -8.77 1.10 7.63
N TRP A 137 -9.17 1.74 6.53
CA TRP A 137 -8.28 2.13 5.43
C TRP A 137 -7.51 3.43 5.67
N ASP A 138 -7.10 3.71 6.91
CA ASP A 138 -6.35 4.93 7.26
C ASP A 138 -5.06 5.01 6.43
N GLY A 139 -4.83 6.15 5.77
CA GLY A 139 -3.69 6.37 4.88
C GLY A 139 -3.86 5.75 3.49
N CYS A 140 -5.01 5.15 3.20
CA CYS A 140 -5.34 4.53 1.92
C CYS A 140 -6.59 5.17 1.27
N HIS A 141 -7.17 6.20 1.90
CA HIS A 141 -8.28 6.94 1.31
C HIS A 141 -7.78 7.90 0.23
N ARG A 142 -8.69 8.24 -0.70
CA ARG A 142 -8.41 9.22 -1.76
C ARG A 142 -7.88 10.54 -1.19
N SER A 143 -8.47 11.03 -0.09
CA SER A 143 -8.02 12.24 0.61
C SER A 143 -6.60 12.15 1.12
N ASP A 144 -6.17 10.98 1.61
CA ASP A 144 -4.81 10.79 2.12
C ASP A 144 -3.82 10.81 0.96
N ILE A 145 -4.16 10.11 -0.13
CA ILE A 145 -3.37 10.03 -1.37
C ILE A 145 -3.22 11.42 -2.01
N ASP A 146 -4.32 12.19 -2.09
CA ASP A 146 -4.29 13.58 -2.57
C ASP A 146 -3.43 14.45 -1.65
N GLY A 147 -3.50 14.26 -0.33
CA GLY A 147 -2.64 14.96 0.64
C GLY A 147 -1.14 14.70 0.42
N TYR A 148 -0.75 13.46 0.11
CA TYR A 148 0.62 13.14 -0.29
C TYR A 148 1.02 13.83 -1.59
N ALA A 149 0.14 13.80 -2.59
CA ALA A 149 0.39 14.43 -3.88
C ALA A 149 0.58 15.95 -3.74
N ASP A 150 -0.25 16.61 -2.93
CA ASP A 150 -0.14 18.04 -2.63
C ASP A 150 1.18 18.38 -1.92
N ALA A 151 1.63 17.54 -0.99
CA ALA A 151 2.92 17.71 -0.34
C ALA A 151 4.09 17.62 -1.35
N LEU A 152 4.05 16.66 -2.29
CA LEU A 152 5.04 16.54 -3.36
C LEU A 152 4.99 17.74 -4.32
N LEU A 153 3.80 18.19 -4.71
CA LEU A 153 3.62 19.37 -5.55
C LEU A 153 4.24 20.62 -4.92
N ALA A 154 4.01 20.82 -3.62
CA ALA A 154 4.61 21.93 -2.88
C ALA A 154 6.14 21.82 -2.79
N SER A 155 6.69 20.61 -2.67
CA SER A 155 8.15 20.40 -2.58
C SER A 155 8.85 20.59 -3.93
N PHE A 156 8.32 19.99 -5.00
CA PHE A 156 9.00 19.86 -6.29
C PHE A 156 8.54 20.83 -7.39
N CYS A 157 7.39 21.48 -7.21
CA CYS A 157 6.76 22.31 -8.24
C CYS A 157 6.45 23.75 -7.80
N ASP A 158 6.82 24.14 -6.59
CA ASP A 158 6.70 25.51 -6.10
C ASP A 158 8.06 26.22 -6.15
N GLU A 159 8.19 27.18 -7.07
CA GLU A 159 9.43 27.93 -7.33
C GLU A 159 9.77 28.89 -6.18
N ASN A 160 8.77 29.28 -5.37
CA ASN A 160 8.93 30.17 -4.21
C ASN A 160 9.12 29.43 -2.87
N ALA A 161 9.07 28.10 -2.86
CA ALA A 161 9.31 27.32 -1.66
C ALA A 161 10.80 27.39 -1.30
N SER A 162 11.15 28.24 -0.32
CA SER A 162 12.48 28.20 0.29
C SER A 162 12.76 26.79 0.81
N ALA A 163 14.01 26.33 0.70
CA ALA A 163 14.44 25.01 1.16
C ALA A 163 14.05 24.70 2.63
N GLN A 164 13.85 25.75 3.44
CA GLN A 164 13.42 25.71 4.84
C GLN A 164 11.91 25.43 5.05
N SER A 165 11.05 25.81 4.09
CA SER A 165 9.62 25.48 4.13
C SER A 165 9.35 24.03 3.72
N ARG A 166 10.22 23.46 2.86
CA ARG A 166 10.15 22.08 2.37
C ARG A 166 10.44 21.08 3.49
N THR A 167 11.48 21.30 4.28
CA THR A 167 11.85 20.41 5.40
C THR A 167 10.88 20.50 6.56
N SER A 168 10.33 21.68 6.86
CA SER A 168 9.40 21.87 7.98
C SER A 168 8.01 21.27 7.73
N ARG A 169 7.49 21.29 6.50
CA ARG A 169 6.19 20.68 6.18
C ARG A 169 6.25 19.16 6.06
N LEU A 170 7.33 18.62 5.49
CA LEU A 170 7.58 17.17 5.48
C LEU A 170 7.85 16.64 6.88
N LYS A 171 8.64 17.36 7.68
CA LYS A 171 8.84 17.04 9.08
C LYS A 171 7.53 17.12 9.86
N LYS A 172 6.70 18.13 9.63
CA LYS A 172 5.39 18.23 10.27
C LYS A 172 4.47 17.07 9.87
N TRP A 173 4.42 16.70 8.59
CA TRP A 173 3.65 15.52 8.17
C TRP A 173 4.23 14.22 8.76
N TYR A 174 5.55 14.06 8.79
CA TYR A 174 6.25 12.93 9.42
C TYR A 174 5.97 12.88 10.94
N ASP A 175 5.95 14.03 11.61
CA ASP A 175 5.68 14.19 13.05
C ASP A 175 4.18 13.93 13.34
N ASP A 176 3.28 14.45 12.52
CA ASP A 176 1.82 14.22 12.59
C ASP A 176 1.46 12.75 12.27
N ASN A 177 2.35 12.03 11.57
CA ASN A 177 2.25 10.60 11.27
C ASN A 177 3.34 9.78 11.97
N GLN A 178 3.98 10.31 13.02
CA GLN A 178 5.19 9.72 13.64
C GLN A 178 4.94 8.35 14.25
N PHE A 179 3.72 8.12 14.75
CA PHE A 179 3.25 6.82 15.19
C PHE A 179 3.28 5.78 14.05
N TRP A 180 3.05 6.21 12.80
CA TRP A 180 3.06 5.36 11.60
C TRP A 180 4.47 5.11 11.05
N VAL A 181 5.38 6.10 11.11
CA VAL A 181 6.74 5.98 10.53
C VAL A 181 7.74 5.28 11.46
N ASN A 182 7.59 5.39 12.78
CA ASN A 182 8.48 4.72 13.74
C ASN A 182 8.44 3.17 13.66
N THR A 183 7.32 2.58 13.24
CA THR A 183 7.23 1.13 12.97
C THR A 183 8.03 0.68 11.74
N LEU A 184 8.25 1.56 10.75
CA LEU A 184 9.07 1.27 9.55
C LEU A 184 10.55 1.63 9.77
N GLY A 185 10.85 2.64 10.58
CA GLY A 185 12.22 3.09 10.88
C GLY A 185 13.11 2.04 11.57
N ILE A 186 12.53 1.10 12.31
CA ILE A 186 13.29 0.01 12.96
C ILE A 186 13.86 -0.98 11.92
N VAL A 187 13.22 -1.17 10.77
CA VAL A 187 13.69 -2.11 9.73
C VAL A 187 14.85 -1.53 8.92
N ILE A 188 14.84 -0.23 8.66
CA ILE A 188 15.93 0.45 7.93
C ILE A 188 17.17 0.63 8.83
N GLY A 189 16.98 0.94 10.12
CA GLY A 189 18.09 1.05 11.07
C GLY A 189 18.91 -0.24 11.23
N LEU A 190 18.30 -1.42 11.08
CA LEU A 190 19.01 -2.71 11.13
C LEU A 190 19.71 -3.07 9.80
N ALA A 191 19.18 -2.64 8.65
CA ALA A 191 19.83 -2.88 7.36
C ALA A 191 21.12 -2.06 7.20
N SER A 192 21.16 -0.82 7.72
CA SER A 192 22.36 0.02 7.70
C SER A 192 23.44 -0.46 8.68
N LEU A 193 23.06 -1.05 9.82
CA LEU A 193 24.01 -1.59 10.79
C LEU A 193 24.66 -2.91 10.34
N LEU A 194 23.99 -3.73 9.52
CA LEU A 194 24.57 -4.96 8.96
C LEU A 194 25.49 -4.69 7.75
N ALA A 195 25.27 -3.61 7.00
CA ALA A 195 26.12 -3.23 5.86
C ALA A 195 27.45 -2.56 6.28
N THR A 196 27.63 -2.26 7.57
CA THR A 196 28.86 -1.63 8.09
C THR A 196 29.75 -2.61 8.88
N VAL A 197 29.33 -3.87 9.03
CA VAL A 197 30.02 -4.91 9.84
C VAL A 197 30.39 -6.16 9.01
N LEU A 198 30.25 -6.10 7.68
CA LEU A 198 30.74 -7.11 6.72
C LEU A 198 31.66 -6.43 5.69
#